data_AF-A0A0G4P8G3-F1
#
_entry.id   AF-A0A0G4P8G3-F1
#
_cell.length_a   1.000
_cell.length_b   1.000
_cell.length_c   1.000
_cell.angle_alpha   90.00
_cell.angle_beta   90.00
_cell.angle_gamma   90.00
#
_symmetry.space_group_name_H-M   'P 1'
#
loop_
_entity.id
_entity.type
_entity.pdbx_description
1 polymer ?
#
loop_
_entity_poly.entity_id
_entity_poly.type
_entity_poly.pdbx_seq_one_letter_code
_entity_poly.pdbx_strand_id
1 'polypeptide(L)'
;MFNVNITFEMRYPVDVHFVDGIPDLVAYYLRLLSDITPTLLSLLYLLCTGSVFFDVVHHMLHRCNKSSRPLFRRLARVHHYHHLYFTRHMNFDGRYLQQNRFQALPLELALQIVGSTLGYLFASYMTPNGLVWCTRNQLLSIIGFETLRSTFVILTCGRDSNHLIYKTAPKDTNWILVGPEFHALHHVYPDRYMSSFIKVFDWIWGTAYSFRRKRFTITKGSGAFTQGIIKDLEREEGVACIRKLTIGTDWDHHDFDKVIPTLSNTDVLILAHAYDGEDALGSNCDSATRFIKLFKQCRATRPACQTLPEVWYIGREIDFHPFWRNARPQRDSQSKRRTFLPHARSCFDDPDIIYRHIVLPSFLSSVGNAVFSADWAARCAMWWIRRGARYIPVTYTGIAWLDYFKFMYRIPYATDADQM
;
A
#
# COMPACT_ATOMS: atom_id res chain seq x y z
N MET A 1 -50.92 35.68 -37.95
CA MET A 1 -51.37 34.60 -37.05
C MET A 1 -51.27 33.29 -37.83
N PHE A 2 -50.14 32.59 -37.75
CA PHE A 2 -49.96 31.27 -38.36
C PHE A 2 -49.09 30.45 -37.41
N ASN A 3 -49.70 29.42 -36.82
CA ASN A 3 -49.06 28.41 -36.00
C ASN A 3 -48.67 27.27 -36.93
N VAL A 4 -47.39 26.88 -36.94
CA VAL A 4 -46.89 25.69 -37.62
C VAL A 4 -46.34 24.75 -36.55
N ASN A 5 -47.05 23.65 -36.33
CA ASN A 5 -46.60 22.53 -35.51
C ASN A 5 -45.60 21.68 -36.28
N ILE A 6 -44.44 21.43 -35.69
CA ILE A 6 -43.44 20.47 -36.17
C ILE A 6 -43.52 19.23 -35.29
N THR A 7 -43.97 18.12 -35.85
CA THR A 7 -43.96 16.79 -35.24
C THR A 7 -42.61 16.12 -35.47
N PHE A 8 -41.97 15.65 -34.40
CA PHE A 8 -40.80 14.78 -34.45
C PHE A 8 -41.26 13.32 -34.51
N GLU A 9 -40.96 12.62 -35.61
CA GLU A 9 -41.06 11.16 -35.69
C GLU A 9 -39.85 10.52 -34.98
N MET A 10 -40.08 9.90 -33.81
CA MET A 10 -39.15 8.91 -33.24
C MET A 10 -39.41 7.55 -33.89
N ARG A 11 -38.54 7.13 -34.81
CA ARG A 11 -38.45 5.72 -35.24
C ARG A 11 -37.54 4.97 -34.28
N TYR A 12 -38.13 4.24 -33.33
CA TYR A 12 -37.77 2.91 -32.84
C TYR A 12 -38.64 2.63 -31.60
N PRO A 13 -39.59 1.68 -31.63
CA PRO A 13 -40.27 1.26 -30.42
C PRO A 13 -39.29 0.46 -29.56
N VAL A 14 -39.03 0.94 -28.34
CA VAL A 14 -38.47 0.10 -27.30
C VAL A 14 -39.63 -0.75 -26.78
N ASP A 15 -39.75 -1.98 -27.26
CA ASP A 15 -40.67 -2.97 -26.69
C ASP A 15 -40.21 -3.28 -25.27
N VAL A 16 -40.84 -2.64 -24.29
CA VAL A 16 -40.72 -2.99 -22.88
C VAL A 16 -41.63 -4.17 -22.63
N HIS A 17 -41.17 -5.38 -22.98
CA HIS A 17 -41.79 -6.60 -22.48
C HIS A 17 -41.64 -6.64 -20.96
N PHE A 18 -42.78 -6.66 -20.26
CA PHE A 18 -42.84 -6.93 -18.83
C PHE A 18 -42.19 -8.30 -18.58
N VAL A 19 -41.16 -8.32 -17.73
CA VAL A 19 -40.38 -9.52 -17.44
C VAL A 19 -41.21 -10.45 -16.57
N ASP A 20 -41.74 -11.52 -17.16
CA ASP A 20 -42.54 -12.53 -16.45
C ASP A 20 -41.62 -13.50 -15.66
N GLY A 21 -41.11 -13.01 -14.53
CA GLY A 21 -40.50 -13.85 -13.48
C GLY A 21 -39.04 -13.57 -13.17
N ILE A 22 -38.64 -13.89 -11.93
CA ILE A 22 -37.26 -13.77 -11.42
C ILE A 22 -36.21 -14.45 -12.35
N PRO A 23 -36.47 -15.63 -12.96
CA PRO A 23 -35.51 -16.28 -13.86
C PRO A 23 -35.20 -15.48 -15.13
N ASP A 24 -36.21 -14.87 -15.75
CA ASP A 24 -36.04 -14.08 -16.97
C ASP A 24 -35.33 -12.75 -16.68
N LEU A 25 -35.57 -12.18 -15.49
CA LEU A 25 -34.83 -11.02 -15.00
C LEU A 25 -33.35 -11.36 -14.79
N VAL A 26 -33.06 -12.51 -14.17
CA VAL A 26 -31.68 -12.99 -13.98
C VAL A 26 -31.00 -13.27 -15.32
N ALA A 27 -31.68 -13.92 -16.26
CA ALA A 27 -31.15 -14.18 -17.59
C ALA A 27 -30.88 -12.88 -18.37
N TYR A 28 -31.77 -11.88 -18.27
CA TYR A 28 -31.57 -10.55 -18.83
C TYR A 28 -30.33 -9.87 -18.26
N TYR A 29 -30.16 -9.84 -16.93
CA TYR A 29 -28.97 -9.25 -16.31
C TYR A 29 -27.68 -10.02 -16.64
N LEU A 30 -27.72 -11.34 -16.72
CA LEU A 30 -26.55 -12.14 -17.13
C LEU A 30 -26.13 -11.87 -18.58
N ARG A 31 -27.10 -11.71 -19.50
CA ARG A 31 -26.80 -11.32 -20.88
C ARG A 31 -26.24 -9.90 -20.95
N LEU A 32 -26.87 -8.95 -20.25
CA LEU A 32 -26.38 -7.58 -20.17
C LEU A 32 -24.94 -7.50 -19.62
N LEU A 33 -24.65 -8.27 -18.56
CA LEU A 33 -23.29 -8.38 -18.02
C LEU A 33 -22.34 -9.00 -19.04
N SER A 34 -22.74 -10.06 -19.73
CA SER A 34 -21.93 -10.71 -20.78
C SER A 34 -21.59 -9.73 -21.93
N ASP A 35 -22.53 -8.89 -22.34
CA ASP A 35 -22.35 -7.97 -23.46
C ASP A 35 -21.46 -6.77 -23.09
N ILE A 36 -21.57 -6.29 -21.83
CA ILE A 36 -20.81 -5.12 -21.36
C ILE A 36 -19.39 -5.51 -20.88
N THR A 37 -19.21 -6.73 -20.39
CA THR A 37 -17.94 -7.19 -19.80
C THR A 37 -16.72 -7.02 -20.72
N PRO A 38 -16.75 -7.44 -22.01
CA PRO A 38 -15.62 -7.25 -22.93
C PRO A 38 -15.24 -5.78 -23.09
N THR A 39 -16.24 -4.89 -23.18
CA THR A 39 -16.01 -3.46 -23.29
C THR A 39 -15.38 -2.89 -22.04
N LEU A 40 -15.87 -3.27 -20.84
CA LEU A 40 -15.28 -2.83 -19.58
C LEU A 40 -13.84 -3.33 -19.41
N LEU A 41 -13.58 -4.58 -19.76
CA LEU A 41 -12.23 -5.16 -19.70
C LEU A 41 -11.26 -4.44 -20.65
N SER A 42 -11.71 -4.11 -21.86
CA SER A 42 -10.92 -3.32 -22.82
C SER A 42 -10.62 -1.92 -22.30
N LEU A 43 -11.62 -1.20 -21.78
CA LEU A 43 -11.44 0.13 -21.19
C LEU A 43 -10.47 0.07 -20.00
N LEU A 44 -10.65 -0.90 -19.10
CA LEU A 44 -9.75 -1.10 -17.97
C LEU A 44 -8.33 -1.41 -18.41
N TYR A 45 -8.15 -2.29 -19.40
CA TYR A 45 -6.84 -2.60 -19.97
C TYR A 45 -6.14 -1.35 -20.54
N LEU A 46 -6.85 -0.54 -21.33
CA LEU A 46 -6.30 0.69 -21.92
C LEU A 46 -5.93 1.73 -20.86
N LEU A 47 -6.75 1.85 -19.81
CA LEU A 47 -6.44 2.71 -18.66
C LEU A 47 -5.20 2.22 -17.90
N CYS A 48 -5.11 0.90 -17.66
CA CYS A 48 -3.98 0.27 -16.99
C CYS A 48 -2.68 0.43 -17.79
N THR A 49 -2.70 0.25 -19.11
CA THR A 49 -1.53 0.43 -19.97
C THR A 49 -1.06 1.89 -20.03
N GLY A 50 -2.00 2.85 -20.09
CA GLY A 50 -1.73 4.28 -19.94
C GLY A 50 -1.02 4.60 -18.63
N SER A 51 -1.58 4.12 -17.51
CA SER A 51 -1.00 4.31 -16.17
C SER A 51 0.39 3.67 -16.03
N VAL A 52 0.56 2.40 -16.41
CA VAL A 52 1.86 1.71 -16.27
C VAL A 52 2.94 2.36 -17.13
N PHE A 53 2.61 2.78 -18.35
CA PHE A 53 3.57 3.49 -19.20
C PHE A 53 3.98 4.82 -18.56
N PHE A 54 3.01 5.60 -18.06
CA PHE A 54 3.30 6.82 -17.31
C PHE A 54 4.23 6.51 -16.12
N ASP A 55 3.93 5.50 -15.30
CA ASP A 55 4.72 5.13 -14.11
C ASP A 55 6.18 4.81 -14.47
N VAL A 56 6.42 4.09 -15.57
CA VAL A 56 7.76 3.78 -16.08
C VAL A 56 8.50 5.07 -16.44
N VAL A 57 7.87 5.94 -17.23
CA VAL A 57 8.48 7.22 -17.64
C VAL A 57 8.69 8.13 -16.44
N HIS A 58 7.74 8.18 -15.51
CA HIS A 58 7.77 8.93 -14.28
C HIS A 58 8.99 8.55 -13.42
N HIS A 59 9.21 7.24 -13.20
CA HIS A 59 10.41 6.73 -12.55
C HIS A 59 11.70 7.15 -13.26
N MET A 60 11.70 7.12 -14.60
CA MET A 60 12.85 7.60 -15.39
C MET A 60 13.06 9.11 -15.25
N LEU A 61 12.01 9.92 -15.23
CA LEU A 61 12.09 11.38 -15.06
C LEU A 61 12.77 11.75 -13.73
N HIS A 62 12.44 11.05 -12.64
CA HIS A 62 13.12 11.20 -11.35
C HIS A 62 14.62 10.92 -11.44
N ARG A 63 15.02 9.84 -12.11
CA ARG A 63 16.44 9.49 -12.31
C ARG A 63 17.15 10.48 -13.24
N CYS A 64 16.44 11.02 -14.21
CA CYS A 64 16.97 11.94 -15.22
C CYS A 64 17.29 13.34 -14.69
N ASN A 65 16.83 13.71 -13.49
CA ASN A 65 17.09 15.03 -12.91
C ASN A 65 18.60 15.30 -12.73
N LYS A 66 19.41 14.24 -12.54
CA LYS A 66 20.88 14.30 -12.46
C LYS A 66 21.60 13.83 -13.73
N SER A 67 20.87 13.63 -14.84
CA SER A 67 21.46 13.11 -16.08
C SER A 67 22.50 14.07 -16.66
N SER A 68 23.53 13.53 -17.31
CA SER A 68 24.50 14.33 -18.08
C SER A 68 23.89 14.97 -19.33
N ARG A 69 22.82 14.38 -19.89
CA ARG A 69 22.18 14.84 -21.12
C ARG A 69 21.19 16.00 -20.87
N PRO A 70 21.33 17.16 -21.54
CA PRO A 70 20.48 18.33 -21.31
C PRO A 70 18.99 18.08 -21.57
N LEU A 71 18.65 17.29 -22.60
CA LEU A 71 17.27 16.98 -22.95
C LEU A 71 16.54 16.26 -21.80
N PHE A 72 17.15 15.21 -21.25
CA PHE A 72 16.58 14.45 -20.15
C PHE A 72 16.42 15.28 -18.88
N ARG A 73 17.38 16.17 -18.58
CA ARG A 73 17.24 17.13 -17.48
C ARG A 73 16.09 18.11 -17.72
N ARG A 74 15.87 18.56 -18.96
CA ARG A 74 14.78 19.48 -19.30
C ARG A 74 13.41 18.82 -19.12
N LEU A 75 13.25 17.59 -19.59
CA LEU A 75 12.02 16.81 -19.37
C LEU A 75 11.78 16.54 -17.88
N ALA A 76 12.83 16.10 -17.16
CA ALA A 76 12.74 15.89 -15.71
C ALA A 76 12.38 17.17 -14.95
N ARG A 77 12.85 18.34 -15.41
CA ARG A 77 12.51 19.63 -14.81
C ARG A 77 11.04 19.98 -14.98
N VAL A 78 10.42 19.64 -16.11
CA VAL A 78 8.99 19.87 -16.33
C VAL A 78 8.17 19.11 -15.29
N HIS A 79 8.46 17.82 -15.11
CA HIS A 79 7.88 17.02 -14.02
C HIS A 79 8.18 17.61 -12.64
N HIS A 80 9.40 18.09 -12.42
CA HIS A 80 9.78 18.64 -11.13
C HIS A 80 8.94 19.87 -10.72
N TYR A 81 8.36 20.63 -11.65
CA TYR A 81 7.42 21.71 -11.29
C TYR A 81 6.20 21.21 -10.52
N HIS A 82 5.77 19.97 -10.75
CA HIS A 82 4.71 19.32 -9.97
C HIS A 82 5.11 19.22 -8.48
N HIS A 83 6.32 18.72 -8.19
CA HIS A 83 6.86 18.61 -6.82
C HIS A 83 7.28 19.95 -6.20
N LEU A 84 7.53 20.96 -7.01
CA LEU A 84 7.78 22.31 -6.51
C LEU A 84 6.46 23.00 -6.18
N TYR A 85 5.39 22.74 -6.95
CA TYR A 85 4.06 23.25 -6.69
C TYR A 85 3.42 22.57 -5.49
N PHE A 86 3.35 21.24 -5.45
CA PHE A 86 2.95 20.50 -4.25
C PHE A 86 4.19 19.90 -3.63
N THR A 87 4.61 20.47 -2.50
CA THR A 87 5.94 20.21 -1.93
C THR A 87 6.01 18.91 -1.15
N ARG A 88 7.23 18.45 -0.84
CA ARG A 88 7.48 17.34 0.11
C ARG A 88 6.85 17.52 1.49
N HIS A 89 6.47 18.75 1.82
CA HIS A 89 5.78 19.10 3.07
C HIS A 89 4.25 19.07 2.89
N MET A 90 3.75 18.51 1.79
CA MET A 90 2.33 18.37 1.43
C MET A 90 1.60 19.72 1.47
N ASN A 91 2.29 20.77 1.03
CA ASN A 91 1.78 22.14 0.97
C ASN A 91 1.98 22.70 -0.44
N PHE A 92 1.08 23.61 -0.85
CA PHE A 92 1.15 24.26 -2.15
C PHE A 92 2.03 25.51 -2.14
N ASP A 93 2.93 25.64 -3.11
CA ASP A 93 3.73 26.83 -3.38
C ASP A 93 3.25 27.53 -4.66
N GLY A 94 2.51 28.64 -4.48
CA GLY A 94 1.90 29.39 -5.58
C GLY A 94 2.89 29.91 -6.63
N ARG A 95 4.20 29.98 -6.33
CA ARG A 95 5.23 30.42 -7.28
C ARG A 95 5.35 29.52 -8.51
N TYR A 96 4.98 28.23 -8.37
CA TYR A 96 5.09 27.23 -9.42
C TYR A 96 3.76 26.86 -10.07
N LEU A 97 2.67 27.56 -9.72
CA LEU A 97 1.32 27.24 -10.19
C LEU A 97 1.23 27.20 -11.72
N GLN A 98 1.77 28.22 -12.40
CA GLN A 98 1.66 28.33 -13.85
C GLN A 98 2.47 27.24 -14.57
N GLN A 99 3.65 26.92 -14.06
CA GLN A 99 4.50 25.86 -14.59
C GLN A 99 3.87 24.48 -14.37
N ASN A 100 3.28 24.24 -13.21
CA ASN A 100 2.51 23.01 -12.97
C ASN A 100 1.34 22.91 -13.96
N ARG A 101 0.53 23.97 -14.06
CA ARG A 101 -0.68 23.98 -14.89
C ARG A 101 -0.41 23.78 -16.38
N PHE A 102 0.58 24.46 -16.92
CA PHE A 102 0.80 24.53 -18.37
C PHE A 102 2.00 23.72 -18.87
N GLN A 103 2.75 23.07 -17.98
CA GLN A 103 3.87 22.22 -18.38
C GLN A 103 3.80 20.83 -17.75
N ALA A 104 3.70 20.73 -16.43
CA ALA A 104 3.69 19.42 -15.76
C ALA A 104 2.42 18.60 -16.09
N LEU A 105 1.23 19.16 -15.85
CA LEU A 105 -0.03 18.44 -16.09
C LEU A 105 -0.25 18.07 -17.56
N PRO A 106 0.05 18.92 -18.56
CA PRO A 106 -0.02 18.52 -19.96
C PRO A 106 0.98 17.42 -20.33
N LEU A 107 2.17 17.40 -19.73
CA LEU A 107 3.15 16.33 -19.92
C LEU A 107 2.60 15.00 -19.36
N GLU A 108 2.01 15.02 -18.17
CA GLU A 108 1.38 13.83 -17.56
C GLU A 108 0.27 13.25 -18.45
N LEU A 109 -0.63 14.11 -18.94
CA LEU A 109 -1.69 13.71 -19.87
C LEU A 109 -1.12 13.12 -21.17
N ALA A 110 -0.13 13.78 -21.77
CA ALA A 110 0.48 13.32 -23.02
C ALA A 110 1.10 11.92 -22.87
N LEU A 111 1.78 11.67 -21.75
CA LEU A 111 2.38 10.37 -21.46
C LEU A 111 1.32 9.28 -21.26
N GLN A 112 0.20 9.58 -20.60
CA GLN A 112 -0.91 8.62 -20.45
C GLN A 112 -1.55 8.27 -21.80
N ILE A 113 -1.87 9.27 -22.62
CA ILE A 113 -2.42 9.08 -23.97
C ILE A 113 -1.48 8.20 -24.82
N VAL A 114 -0.17 8.48 -24.77
CA VAL A 114 0.84 7.65 -25.46
C VAL A 114 0.80 6.22 -24.95
N GLY A 115 0.76 6.02 -23.63
CA GLY A 115 0.67 4.69 -23.02
C GLY A 115 -0.58 3.91 -23.45
N SER A 116 -1.76 4.52 -23.40
CA SER A 116 -3.01 3.88 -23.84
C SER A 116 -3.02 3.59 -25.34
N THR A 117 -2.43 4.49 -26.16
CA THR A 117 -2.27 4.27 -27.60
C THR A 117 -1.34 3.08 -27.87
N LEU A 118 -0.21 2.98 -27.18
CA LEU A 118 0.69 1.83 -27.27
C LEU A 118 0.00 0.53 -26.83
N GLY A 119 -0.79 0.59 -25.75
CA GLY A 119 -1.61 -0.53 -25.29
C GLY A 119 -2.61 -1.01 -26.33
N TYR A 120 -3.30 -0.08 -27.01
CA TYR A 120 -4.20 -0.36 -28.13
C TYR A 120 -3.46 -1.00 -29.32
N LEU A 121 -2.31 -0.45 -29.71
CA LEU A 121 -1.51 -0.99 -30.81
C LEU A 121 -1.01 -2.41 -30.50
N PHE A 122 -0.55 -2.63 -29.27
CA PHE A 122 -0.15 -3.96 -28.80
C PHE A 122 -1.32 -4.95 -28.84
N ALA A 123 -2.48 -4.57 -28.29
CA ALA A 123 -3.68 -5.42 -28.34
C ALA A 123 -4.10 -5.72 -29.79
N SER A 124 -4.05 -4.72 -30.67
CA SER A 124 -4.41 -4.88 -32.08
C SER A 124 -3.47 -5.81 -32.85
N TYR A 125 -2.18 -5.80 -32.52
CA TYR A 125 -1.18 -6.64 -33.17
C TYR A 125 -1.13 -8.08 -32.61
N MET A 126 -1.32 -8.23 -31.29
CA MET A 126 -1.20 -9.53 -30.60
C MET A 126 -2.48 -10.36 -30.65
N THR A 127 -3.60 -9.77 -31.05
CA THR A 127 -4.89 -10.46 -31.11
C THR A 127 -5.08 -11.05 -32.52
N PRO A 128 -5.39 -12.35 -32.65
CA PRO A 128 -5.66 -12.97 -33.94
C PRO A 128 -6.78 -12.26 -34.71
N ASN A 129 -6.68 -12.25 -36.04
CA ASN A 129 -7.70 -11.69 -36.93
C ASN A 129 -9.09 -12.26 -36.59
N GLY A 130 -10.03 -11.38 -36.23
CA GLY A 130 -11.42 -11.75 -35.90
C GLY A 130 -11.78 -11.72 -34.42
N LEU A 131 -10.81 -11.57 -33.50
CA LEU A 131 -11.06 -11.53 -32.05
C LEU A 131 -10.82 -10.14 -31.43
N VAL A 132 -11.05 -9.06 -32.19
CA VAL A 132 -10.73 -7.69 -31.78
C VAL A 132 -11.54 -7.30 -30.53
N TRP A 133 -10.93 -7.48 -29.35
CA TRP A 133 -11.53 -7.15 -28.06
C TRP A 133 -11.28 -5.68 -27.66
N CYS A 134 -10.34 -5.01 -28.35
CA CYS A 134 -10.02 -3.60 -28.14
C CYS A 134 -10.26 -2.79 -29.42
N THR A 135 -11.22 -1.87 -29.38
CA THR A 135 -11.64 -1.06 -30.54
C THR A 135 -11.09 0.36 -30.48
N ARG A 136 -11.01 1.02 -31.64
CA ARG A 136 -10.62 2.44 -31.72
C ARG A 136 -11.57 3.35 -30.91
N ASN A 137 -12.86 3.05 -30.86
CA ASN A 137 -13.83 3.82 -30.08
C ASN A 137 -13.53 3.74 -28.58
N GLN A 138 -13.15 2.56 -28.07
CA GLN A 138 -12.76 2.39 -26.68
C GLN A 138 -11.48 3.19 -26.35
N LEU A 139 -10.49 3.22 -27.26
CA LEU A 139 -9.32 4.09 -27.11
C LEU A 139 -9.70 5.57 -27.05
N LEU A 140 -10.55 6.04 -27.97
CA LEU A 140 -11.00 7.44 -27.98
C LEU A 140 -11.78 7.79 -26.71
N SER A 141 -12.59 6.86 -26.18
CA SER A 141 -13.28 7.04 -24.89
C SER A 141 -12.30 7.20 -23.73
N ILE A 142 -11.22 6.40 -23.67
CA ILE A 142 -10.20 6.53 -22.62
C ILE A 142 -9.43 7.85 -22.76
N ILE A 143 -9.00 8.22 -23.97
CA ILE A 143 -8.34 9.50 -24.21
C ILE A 143 -9.25 10.66 -23.81
N GLY A 144 -10.55 10.58 -24.15
CA GLY A 144 -11.55 11.56 -23.74
C GLY A 144 -11.68 11.67 -22.23
N PHE A 145 -11.75 10.53 -21.53
CA PHE A 145 -11.78 10.47 -20.06
C PHE A 145 -10.52 11.07 -19.42
N GLU A 146 -9.33 10.69 -19.88
CA GLU A 146 -8.05 11.21 -19.39
C GLU A 146 -7.91 12.72 -19.61
N THR A 147 -8.34 13.19 -20.78
CA THR A 147 -8.35 14.61 -21.14
C THR A 147 -9.31 15.39 -20.24
N LEU A 148 -10.53 14.88 -20.03
CA LEU A 148 -11.52 15.51 -19.16
C LEU A 148 -11.03 15.58 -17.72
N ARG A 149 -10.50 14.48 -17.18
CA ARG A 149 -9.90 14.44 -15.84
C ARG A 149 -8.77 15.45 -15.71
N SER A 150 -7.81 15.45 -16.64
CA SER A 150 -6.65 16.35 -16.58
C SER A 150 -7.04 17.81 -16.74
N THR A 151 -8.03 18.10 -17.59
CA THR A 151 -8.60 19.44 -17.74
C THR A 151 -9.25 19.90 -16.43
N PHE A 152 -10.01 19.03 -15.77
CA PHE A 152 -10.58 19.33 -14.46
C PHE A 152 -9.48 19.69 -13.44
N VAL A 153 -8.39 18.92 -13.36
CA VAL A 153 -7.24 19.22 -12.47
C VAL A 153 -6.60 20.57 -12.81
N ILE A 154 -6.41 20.88 -14.09
CA ILE A 154 -5.88 22.18 -14.56
C ILE A 154 -6.78 23.34 -14.10
N LEU A 155 -8.10 23.19 -14.27
CA LEU A 155 -9.12 24.18 -13.89
C LEU A 155 -9.19 24.37 -12.36
N THR A 156 -9.00 23.30 -11.58
CA THR A 156 -8.89 23.38 -10.11
C THR A 156 -7.50 23.79 -9.62
N CYS A 157 -6.65 24.35 -10.51
CA CYS A 157 -5.31 24.83 -10.17
C CYS A 157 -4.38 23.73 -9.63
N GLY A 158 -4.54 22.48 -10.07
CA GLY A 158 -3.79 21.34 -9.54
C GLY A 158 -4.19 20.93 -8.13
N ARG A 159 -5.31 21.44 -7.62
CA ARG A 159 -5.90 21.03 -6.33
C ARG A 159 -7.01 20.03 -6.61
N ASP A 160 -6.62 18.79 -6.78
CA ASP A 160 -7.55 17.68 -7.03
C ASP A 160 -7.70 16.79 -5.78
N SER A 161 -8.46 15.71 -5.92
CA SER A 161 -8.67 14.74 -4.85
C SER A 161 -7.40 13.99 -4.42
N ASN A 162 -6.32 14.04 -5.20
CA ASN A 162 -5.04 13.38 -4.90
C ASN A 162 -4.04 14.33 -4.22
N HIS A 163 -4.25 15.65 -4.30
CA HIS A 163 -3.38 16.67 -3.69
C HIS A 163 -4.05 17.33 -2.49
N LEU A 164 -4.13 16.60 -1.38
CA LEU A 164 -4.66 17.11 -0.12
C LEU A 164 -3.53 17.59 0.80
N ILE A 165 -3.79 18.66 1.55
CA ILE A 165 -2.82 19.17 2.53
C ILE A 165 -2.84 18.29 3.77
N TYR A 166 -1.67 17.81 4.17
CA TYR A 166 -1.50 17.00 5.36
C TYR A 166 -0.46 17.60 6.31
N LYS A 167 -0.72 17.52 7.61
CA LYS A 167 0.29 17.80 8.65
C LYS A 167 1.32 16.67 8.72
N THR A 168 0.83 15.44 8.61
CA THR A 168 1.61 14.20 8.64
C THR A 168 1.14 13.32 7.49
N ALA A 169 2.07 12.75 6.75
CA ALA A 169 1.74 11.89 5.62
C ALA A 169 0.88 10.72 6.10
N PRO A 170 -0.31 10.53 5.52
CA PRO A 170 -1.24 9.50 5.96
C PRO A 170 -0.72 8.11 5.58
N LYS A 171 -1.29 7.08 6.20
CA LYS A 171 -1.08 5.70 5.77
C LYS A 171 -1.90 5.40 4.53
N ASP A 172 -1.29 4.72 3.57
CA ASP A 172 -1.98 4.21 2.39
C ASP A 172 -2.72 2.91 2.73
N THR A 173 -4.05 2.92 2.55
CA THR A 173 -4.92 1.78 2.87
C THR A 173 -5.28 0.94 1.65
N ASN A 174 -5.11 1.48 0.44
CA ASN A 174 -5.54 0.84 -0.79
C ASN A 174 -4.43 -0.06 -1.34
N TRP A 175 -4.71 -1.33 -1.62
CA TRP A 175 -3.69 -2.22 -2.18
C TRP A 175 -3.45 -1.97 -3.67
N ILE A 176 -4.54 -1.72 -4.42
CA ILE A 176 -4.55 -1.73 -5.90
C ILE A 176 -4.46 -0.32 -6.48
N LEU A 177 -5.35 0.57 -6.02
CA LEU A 177 -5.52 1.90 -6.58
C LEU A 177 -4.67 2.93 -5.83
N VAL A 178 -4.17 3.90 -6.58
CA VAL A 178 -3.49 5.08 -6.06
C VAL A 178 -4.55 6.09 -5.61
N GLY A 179 -4.51 6.44 -4.33
CA GLY A 179 -5.31 7.50 -3.73
C GLY A 179 -4.45 8.66 -3.23
N PRO A 180 -5.06 9.69 -2.63
CA PRO A 180 -4.34 10.85 -2.10
C PRO A 180 -3.26 10.48 -1.07
N GLU A 181 -3.49 9.44 -0.28
CA GLU A 181 -2.54 9.00 0.73
C GLU A 181 -1.24 8.48 0.11
N PHE A 182 -1.36 7.67 -0.95
CA PHE A 182 -0.21 7.16 -1.69
C PHE A 182 0.52 8.30 -2.42
N HIS A 183 -0.23 9.22 -3.03
CA HIS A 183 0.36 10.37 -3.72
C HIS A 183 1.09 11.31 -2.75
N ALA A 184 0.54 11.54 -1.56
CA ALA A 184 1.23 12.29 -0.51
C ALA A 184 2.58 11.62 -0.12
N LEU A 185 2.60 10.29 0.01
CA LEU A 185 3.83 9.55 0.29
C LEU A 185 4.87 9.67 -0.85
N HIS A 186 4.42 9.70 -2.11
CA HIS A 186 5.28 10.00 -3.25
C HIS A 186 5.92 11.39 -3.14
N HIS A 187 5.16 12.41 -2.73
CA HIS A 187 5.75 13.75 -2.52
C HIS A 187 6.74 13.80 -1.35
N VAL A 188 6.48 13.08 -0.27
CA VAL A 188 7.43 12.95 0.85
C VAL A 188 8.70 12.20 0.42
N TYR A 189 8.55 11.16 -0.42
CA TYR A 189 9.63 10.32 -0.93
C TYR A 189 9.59 10.25 -2.47
N PRO A 190 10.07 11.27 -3.19
CA PRO A 190 9.91 11.35 -4.66
C PRO A 190 10.65 10.26 -5.44
N ASP A 191 11.57 9.53 -4.81
CA ASP A 191 12.26 8.37 -5.38
C ASP A 191 11.54 7.04 -5.09
N ARG A 192 10.34 7.09 -4.48
CA ARG A 192 9.46 5.96 -4.14
C ARG A 192 8.00 6.29 -4.48
N TYR A 193 7.13 5.30 -4.37
CA TYR A 193 5.68 5.42 -4.62
C TYR A 193 5.41 5.96 -6.04
N MET A 194 5.83 5.21 -7.06
CA MET A 194 5.91 5.70 -8.44
C MET A 194 4.59 5.71 -9.20
N SER A 195 3.64 4.90 -8.76
CA SER A 195 2.41 4.67 -9.49
C SER A 195 1.45 5.85 -9.48
N SER A 196 0.76 6.04 -10.60
CA SER A 196 -0.16 7.14 -10.86
C SER A 196 -1.63 6.81 -10.63
N PHE A 197 -2.09 5.62 -11.06
CA PHE A 197 -3.48 5.20 -10.94
C PHE A 197 -3.60 3.79 -10.37
N ILE A 198 -2.83 2.84 -10.90
CA ILE A 198 -2.73 1.46 -10.38
C ILE A 198 -1.32 1.16 -9.90
N LYS A 199 -1.18 0.44 -8.80
CA LYS A 199 0.11 0.18 -8.12
C LYS A 199 0.95 -0.94 -8.73
N VAL A 200 0.66 -1.34 -9.96
CA VAL A 200 1.31 -2.49 -10.61
C VAL A 200 2.81 -2.26 -10.76
N PHE A 201 3.24 -1.04 -11.09
CA PHE A 201 4.65 -0.71 -11.15
C PHE A 201 5.32 -0.89 -9.78
N ASP A 202 4.76 -0.30 -8.72
CA ASP A 202 5.34 -0.47 -7.38
C ASP A 202 5.32 -1.91 -6.87
N TRP A 203 4.33 -2.72 -7.26
CA TRP A 203 4.28 -4.14 -6.94
C TRP A 203 5.39 -4.92 -7.64
N ILE A 204 5.68 -4.66 -8.91
CA ILE A 204 6.70 -5.43 -9.62
C ILE A 204 8.10 -4.99 -9.17
N TRP A 205 8.33 -3.67 -9.05
CA TRP A 205 9.65 -3.11 -8.75
C TRP A 205 9.93 -2.88 -7.26
N GLY A 206 8.93 -3.02 -6.38
CA GLY A 206 9.11 -2.85 -4.94
C GLY A 206 9.45 -1.41 -4.53
N THR A 207 8.73 -0.44 -5.09
CA THR A 207 8.97 1.00 -4.86
C THR A 207 7.97 1.65 -3.90
N ALA A 208 6.95 0.92 -3.42
CA ALA A 208 5.93 1.42 -2.49
C ALA A 208 6.38 1.52 -1.01
N TYR A 209 7.70 1.59 -0.77
CA TYR A 209 8.25 1.82 0.56
C TYR A 209 9.62 2.49 0.49
N SER A 210 9.86 3.44 1.40
CA SER A 210 11.15 4.09 1.58
C SER A 210 11.81 3.67 2.90
N PHE A 211 13.02 3.11 2.81
CA PHE A 211 13.92 2.91 3.97
C PHE A 211 14.78 4.13 4.29
N ARG A 212 14.80 5.09 3.36
CA ARG A 212 15.75 6.20 3.37
C ARG A 212 15.50 7.11 4.58
N ARG A 213 16.57 7.40 5.31
CA ARG A 213 16.65 8.20 6.53
C ARG A 213 15.85 7.65 7.72
N LYS A 214 15.34 6.41 7.63
CA LYS A 214 14.64 5.77 8.75
C LYS A 214 15.61 5.24 9.78
N ARG A 215 15.27 5.45 11.06
CA ARG A 215 15.98 4.91 12.22
C ARG A 215 15.20 3.73 12.77
N PHE A 216 15.82 2.56 12.77
CA PHE A 216 15.22 1.31 13.20
C PHE A 216 15.63 0.98 14.63
N THR A 217 14.68 0.54 15.44
CA THR A 217 14.93 -0.05 16.76
C THR A 217 14.29 -1.41 16.81
N ILE A 218 15.03 -2.41 17.30
CA ILE A 218 14.63 -3.82 17.26
C ILE A 218 14.69 -4.39 18.67
N THR A 219 13.58 -4.93 19.17
CA THR A 219 13.57 -5.66 20.44
C THR A 219 14.13 -7.08 20.22
N LYS A 220 15.21 -7.46 20.92
CA LYS A 220 15.93 -8.74 20.78
C LYS A 220 16.45 -9.02 19.36
N GLY A 221 17.61 -8.45 19.04
CA GLY A 221 18.23 -8.57 17.71
C GLY A 221 18.94 -9.90 17.38
N SER A 222 18.99 -10.89 18.27
CA SER A 222 19.82 -12.11 18.10
C SER A 222 19.15 -13.28 17.36
N GLY A 223 17.82 -13.27 17.19
CA GLY A 223 17.12 -14.34 16.47
C GLY A 223 17.50 -14.43 14.99
N ALA A 224 17.55 -15.64 14.44
CA ALA A 224 18.01 -15.89 13.06
C ALA A 224 17.19 -15.09 12.01
N PHE A 225 15.86 -15.01 12.18
CA PHE A 225 15.01 -14.21 11.30
C PHE A 225 15.34 -12.72 11.40
N THR A 226 15.45 -12.20 12.63
CA THR A 226 15.78 -10.80 12.92
C THR A 226 17.14 -10.41 12.36
N GLN A 227 18.14 -11.29 12.44
CA GLN A 227 19.45 -11.09 11.82
C GLN A 227 19.36 -11.04 10.29
N GLY A 228 18.50 -11.87 9.69
CA GLY A 228 18.17 -11.76 8.26
C GLY A 228 17.57 -10.41 7.88
N ILE A 229 16.62 -9.89 8.67
CA ILE A 229 16.04 -8.56 8.47
C ILE A 229 17.11 -7.46 8.61
N ILE A 230 17.94 -7.53 9.65
CA ILE A 230 19.03 -6.57 9.88
C ILE A 230 19.98 -6.54 8.69
N LYS A 231 20.43 -7.71 8.22
CA LYS A 231 21.29 -7.86 7.05
C LYS A 231 20.69 -7.25 5.79
N ASP A 232 19.38 -7.41 5.58
CA ASP A 232 18.70 -6.78 4.45
C ASP A 232 18.56 -5.26 4.63
N LEU A 233 18.28 -4.77 5.85
CA LEU A 233 18.25 -3.33 6.15
C LEU A 233 19.62 -2.66 5.98
N GLU A 234 20.70 -3.33 6.36
CA GLU A 234 22.08 -2.83 6.18
C GLU A 234 22.47 -2.71 4.70
N ARG A 235 21.81 -3.47 3.82
CA ARG A 235 21.98 -3.38 2.36
C ARG A 235 21.14 -2.27 1.73
N GLU A 236 20.11 -1.77 2.42
CA GLU A 236 19.26 -0.71 1.89
C GLU A 236 19.97 0.64 1.92
N GLU A 237 19.95 1.33 0.79
CA GLU A 237 20.58 2.64 0.69
C GLU A 237 19.88 3.67 1.57
N GLY A 238 20.67 4.34 2.42
CA GLY A 238 20.23 5.50 3.18
C GLY A 238 19.48 5.20 4.46
N VAL A 239 19.43 3.94 4.94
CA VAL A 239 19.02 3.66 6.33
C VAL A 239 19.91 4.47 7.29
N ALA A 240 19.31 5.20 8.23
CA ALA A 240 20.05 6.14 9.07
C ALA A 240 20.81 5.42 10.20
N CYS A 241 20.13 4.52 10.91
CA CYS A 241 20.75 3.65 11.92
C CYS A 241 19.84 2.49 12.29
N ILE A 242 20.44 1.45 12.86
CA ILE A 242 19.74 0.27 13.42
C ILE A 242 20.22 0.09 14.86
N ARG A 243 19.30 0.14 15.83
CA ARG A 243 19.58 -0.08 17.25
C ARG A 243 18.90 -1.36 17.73
N LYS A 244 19.58 -2.11 18.59
CA LYS A 244 19.06 -3.36 19.18
C LYS A 244 18.82 -3.12 20.67
N LEU A 245 17.65 -3.52 21.17
CA LEU A 245 17.31 -3.48 22.58
C LEU A 245 17.41 -4.89 23.18
N THR A 246 18.09 -5.00 24.31
CA THR A 246 18.36 -6.26 25.01
C THR A 246 17.57 -6.30 26.32
N ILE A 247 16.83 -7.40 26.53
CA ILE A 247 16.08 -7.64 27.77
C ILE A 247 17.08 -7.77 28.95
N GLY A 248 16.77 -7.15 30.08
CA GLY A 248 17.59 -7.11 31.29
C GLY A 248 18.71 -6.06 31.26
N THR A 249 18.99 -5.45 30.11
CA THR A 249 19.95 -4.33 29.98
C THR A 249 19.23 -3.03 29.67
N ASP A 250 18.51 -3.01 28.55
CA ASP A 250 17.83 -1.80 28.04
C ASP A 250 16.39 -1.69 28.55
N TRP A 251 15.76 -2.80 28.90
CA TRP A 251 14.40 -2.87 29.46
C TRP A 251 14.17 -4.20 30.16
N ASP A 252 13.16 -4.25 31.02
CA ASP A 252 12.61 -5.49 31.56
C ASP A 252 11.07 -5.45 31.51
N HIS A 253 10.41 -6.52 31.95
CA HIS A 253 8.96 -6.64 31.86
C HIS A 253 8.19 -5.60 32.71
N HIS A 254 8.86 -4.88 33.60
CA HIS A 254 8.26 -3.94 34.54
C HIS A 254 8.76 -2.50 34.35
N ASP A 255 9.98 -2.32 33.86
CA ASP A 255 10.63 -1.03 33.59
C ASP A 255 10.94 -0.84 32.10
N PHE A 256 10.29 0.17 31.51
CA PHE A 256 10.48 0.62 30.14
C PHE A 256 11.06 2.05 30.09
N ASP A 257 11.37 2.68 31.21
CA ASP A 257 11.78 4.10 31.24
C ASP A 257 13.11 4.30 30.49
N LYS A 258 14.00 3.31 30.60
CA LYS A 258 15.31 3.29 29.91
C LYS A 258 15.20 3.26 28.39
N VAL A 259 14.07 2.81 27.81
CA VAL A 259 13.90 2.78 26.34
C VAL A 259 13.38 4.09 25.76
N ILE A 260 12.79 4.97 26.57
CA ILE A 260 12.18 6.23 26.12
C ILE A 260 13.13 7.09 25.26
N PRO A 261 14.41 7.31 25.63
CA PRO A 261 15.34 8.09 24.81
C PRO A 261 15.61 7.45 23.44
N THR A 262 15.62 6.11 23.38
CA THR A 262 15.81 5.36 22.14
C THR A 262 14.55 5.41 21.27
N LEU A 263 13.36 5.19 21.85
CA LEU A 263 12.08 5.25 21.15
C LEU A 263 11.78 6.65 20.57
N SER A 264 12.12 7.71 21.31
CA SER A 264 12.02 9.11 20.83
C SER A 264 12.88 9.37 19.58
N ASN A 265 13.93 8.58 19.42
CA ASN A 265 14.84 8.62 18.28
C ASN A 265 14.63 7.49 17.27
N THR A 266 13.47 6.84 17.31
CA THR A 266 13.09 5.77 16.41
C THR A 266 12.03 6.25 15.42
N ASP A 267 12.09 5.74 14.18
CA ASP A 267 11.05 5.93 13.17
C ASP A 267 10.32 4.60 12.90
N VAL A 268 11.04 3.47 12.99
CA VAL A 268 10.49 2.11 12.84
C VAL A 268 10.87 1.25 14.05
N LEU A 269 9.87 0.74 14.77
CA LEU A 269 10.05 -0.19 15.89
C LEU A 269 9.72 -1.63 15.45
N ILE A 270 10.69 -2.53 15.53
CA ILE A 270 10.52 -3.95 15.25
C ILE A 270 10.38 -4.73 16.56
N LEU A 271 9.22 -5.34 16.75
CA LEU A 271 8.87 -6.16 17.90
C LEU A 271 9.19 -7.62 17.59
N ALA A 272 10.37 -8.08 18.01
CA ALA A 272 10.91 -9.41 17.73
C ALA A 272 11.26 -10.19 19.00
N HIS A 273 10.91 -9.68 20.19
CA HIS A 273 11.21 -10.35 21.44
C HIS A 273 10.31 -11.57 21.64
N ALA A 274 10.90 -12.61 22.22
CA ALA A 274 10.21 -13.78 22.73
C ALA A 274 10.85 -14.13 24.07
N TYR A 275 10.06 -14.08 25.13
CA TYR A 275 10.32 -14.65 26.44
C TYR A 275 9.99 -16.14 26.40
N ASP A 276 10.82 -16.96 27.06
CA ASP A 276 10.72 -18.43 27.05
C ASP A 276 10.34 -19.01 28.43
N GLY A 277 9.90 -18.18 29.39
CA GLY A 277 9.49 -18.61 30.74
C GLY A 277 8.04 -19.12 30.84
N GLU A 278 7.58 -19.47 32.06
CA GLU A 278 6.26 -20.08 32.28
C GLU A 278 5.06 -19.21 31.84
N ASP A 279 5.20 -17.88 31.85
CA ASP A 279 4.24 -16.93 31.26
C ASP A 279 4.80 -16.19 30.02
N ALA A 280 5.66 -16.89 29.25
CA ALA A 280 6.23 -16.45 27.98
C ALA A 280 5.27 -15.62 27.14
N LEU A 281 4.08 -16.13 26.93
CA LEU A 281 3.18 -15.63 25.90
C LEU A 281 2.39 -14.39 26.34
N GLY A 282 1.84 -14.39 27.56
CA GLY A 282 1.16 -13.21 28.10
C GLY A 282 2.12 -12.04 28.21
N SER A 283 3.30 -12.31 28.80
CA SER A 283 4.35 -11.32 28.95
C SER A 283 4.85 -10.72 27.63
N ASN A 284 4.96 -11.53 26.56
CA ASN A 284 5.31 -11.05 25.21
C ASN A 284 4.23 -10.14 24.61
N CYS A 285 2.95 -10.50 24.77
CA CYS A 285 1.84 -9.70 24.25
C CYS A 285 1.70 -8.37 25.00
N ASP A 286 1.79 -8.41 26.33
CA ASP A 286 1.68 -7.23 27.20
C ASP A 286 2.84 -6.26 26.96
N SER A 287 4.05 -6.78 26.85
CA SER A 287 5.22 -5.95 26.54
C SER A 287 5.16 -5.36 25.13
N ALA A 288 4.67 -6.11 24.12
CA ALA A 288 4.43 -5.56 22.78
C ALA A 288 3.43 -4.40 22.80
N THR A 289 2.30 -4.55 23.49
CA THR A 289 1.30 -3.48 23.67
C THR A 289 1.89 -2.26 24.36
N ARG A 290 2.64 -2.46 25.46
CA ARG A 290 3.32 -1.36 26.18
C ARG A 290 4.33 -0.64 25.30
N PHE A 291 5.14 -1.36 24.53
CA PHE A 291 6.08 -0.76 23.58
C PHE A 291 5.38 0.11 22.53
N ILE A 292 4.26 -0.36 21.96
CA ILE A 292 3.49 0.40 20.97
C ILE A 292 2.96 1.70 21.60
N LYS A 293 2.34 1.60 22.78
CA LYS A 293 1.79 2.76 23.51
C LYS A 293 2.87 3.80 23.83
N LEU A 294 4.00 3.36 24.40
CA LEU A 294 5.14 4.23 24.70
C LEU A 294 5.73 4.85 23.44
N PHE A 295 5.86 4.08 22.36
CA PHE A 295 6.38 4.59 21.10
C PHE A 295 5.48 5.66 20.49
N LYS A 296 4.15 5.46 20.51
CA LYS A 296 3.17 6.50 20.11
C LYS A 296 3.35 7.77 20.94
N GLN A 297 3.45 7.65 22.26
CA GLN A 297 3.63 8.81 23.16
C GLN A 297 4.94 9.57 22.86
N CYS A 298 6.06 8.86 22.71
CA CYS A 298 7.36 9.46 22.35
C CYS A 298 7.33 10.16 20.98
N ARG A 299 6.45 9.72 20.08
CA ARG A 299 6.33 10.27 18.72
C ARG A 299 5.39 11.46 18.66
N ALA A 300 4.34 11.48 19.49
CA ALA A 300 3.42 12.60 19.62
C ALA A 300 4.13 13.87 20.12
N THR A 301 5.16 13.75 20.95
CA THR A 301 5.98 14.88 21.43
C THR A 301 6.92 15.45 20.37
N ARG A 302 7.00 14.85 19.17
CA ARG A 302 7.86 15.27 18.06
C ARG A 302 7.04 15.66 16.82
N PRO A 303 6.35 16.80 16.83
CA PRO A 303 5.46 17.22 15.74
C PRO A 303 6.19 17.53 14.41
N ALA A 304 7.52 17.65 14.43
CA ALA A 304 8.30 17.96 13.23
C ALA A 304 8.43 16.78 12.23
N CYS A 305 7.97 15.57 12.57
CA CYS A 305 8.11 14.42 11.68
C CYS A 305 6.94 14.34 10.69
N GLN A 306 7.26 14.35 9.40
CA GLN A 306 6.28 14.33 8.31
C GLN A 306 5.66 12.97 8.05
N THR A 307 6.05 11.92 8.78
CA THR A 307 5.51 10.57 8.58
C THR A 307 5.09 9.94 9.90
N LEU A 308 4.06 9.10 9.81
CA LEU A 308 3.58 8.29 10.91
C LEU A 308 4.70 7.38 11.45
N PRO A 309 4.76 7.16 12.77
CA PRO A 309 5.60 6.12 13.34
C PRO A 309 5.17 4.74 12.86
N GLU A 310 6.15 3.85 12.69
CA GLU A 310 5.92 2.54 12.09
C GLU A 310 6.31 1.42 13.07
N VAL A 311 5.47 0.40 13.19
CA VAL A 311 5.69 -0.76 14.05
C VAL A 311 5.63 -2.01 13.21
N TRP A 312 6.63 -2.87 13.32
CA TRP A 312 6.64 -4.20 12.72
C TRP A 312 6.53 -5.23 13.83
N TYR A 313 5.40 -5.91 13.91
CA TYR A 313 5.21 -7.00 14.87
C TYR A 313 5.46 -8.35 14.20
N ILE A 314 6.29 -9.18 14.84
CA ILE A 314 6.59 -10.53 14.36
C ILE A 314 5.70 -11.52 15.11
N GLY A 315 4.66 -11.99 14.42
CA GLY A 315 3.76 -13.04 14.85
C GLY A 315 4.10 -14.40 14.22
N ARG A 316 3.33 -15.43 14.59
CA ARG A 316 3.47 -16.79 14.07
C ARG A 316 2.13 -17.30 13.54
N GLU A 317 2.13 -18.15 12.50
CA GLU A 317 0.90 -18.78 11.96
C GLU A 317 0.09 -19.50 13.05
N ILE A 318 0.76 -20.09 14.05
CA ILE A 318 0.11 -20.74 15.20
C ILE A 318 -0.79 -19.80 16.01
N ASP A 319 -0.62 -18.48 15.90
CA ASP A 319 -1.46 -17.52 16.60
C ASP A 319 -2.89 -17.50 16.00
N PHE A 320 -3.03 -17.91 14.73
CA PHE A 320 -4.30 -17.93 14.01
C PHE A 320 -5.05 -19.26 14.06
N HIS A 321 -4.42 -20.37 14.48
CA HIS A 321 -5.03 -21.69 14.46
C HIS A 321 -5.21 -22.31 15.86
N PRO A 322 -6.39 -22.89 16.18
CA PRO A 322 -6.50 -23.78 17.33
C PRO A 322 -5.68 -25.05 17.05
N PHE A 323 -4.76 -25.39 17.95
CA PHE A 323 -3.88 -26.54 17.76
C PHE A 323 -4.70 -27.85 17.77
N TRP A 324 -4.65 -28.61 16.68
CA TRP A 324 -5.19 -29.98 16.60
C TRP A 324 -4.17 -30.99 17.12
N ARG A 325 -3.87 -30.97 18.42
CA ARG A 325 -3.37 -32.16 19.14
C ARG A 325 -3.34 -31.96 20.65
N ASN A 326 -3.66 -33.04 21.37
CA ASN A 326 -3.77 -33.12 22.82
C ASN A 326 -2.50 -32.67 23.57
N ALA A 327 -2.53 -31.48 24.20
CA ALA A 327 -1.65 -31.14 25.31
C ALA A 327 -2.34 -30.12 26.24
N ARG A 328 -2.66 -30.55 27.47
CA ARG A 328 -3.37 -29.73 28.48
C ARG A 328 -2.67 -28.42 28.93
N PRO A 329 -1.35 -28.17 28.75
CA PRO A 329 -0.77 -26.84 29.06
C PRO A 329 -1.13 -25.74 28.04
N GLN A 330 -1.81 -26.05 26.93
CA GLN A 330 -2.03 -25.12 25.81
C GLN A 330 -3.32 -24.29 25.87
N ARG A 331 -4.24 -24.54 26.81
CA ARG A 331 -5.48 -23.74 26.89
C ARG A 331 -5.24 -22.29 27.31
N ASP A 332 -4.33 -22.07 28.27
CA ASP A 332 -4.02 -20.72 28.76
C ASP A 332 -3.15 -19.91 27.78
N SER A 333 -2.33 -20.59 26.98
CA SER A 333 -1.60 -19.93 25.89
C SER A 333 -2.51 -19.63 24.69
N GLN A 334 -3.48 -20.49 24.39
CA GLN A 334 -4.49 -20.20 23.37
C GLN A 334 -5.45 -19.07 23.77
N SER A 335 -5.81 -18.95 25.06
CA SER A 335 -6.63 -17.83 25.54
C SER A 335 -5.86 -16.50 25.47
N LYS A 336 -4.60 -16.45 25.93
CA LYS A 336 -3.77 -15.22 25.88
C LYS A 336 -3.38 -14.77 24.45
N ARG A 337 -3.13 -15.70 23.51
CA ARG A 337 -2.96 -15.36 22.07
C ARG A 337 -4.20 -14.76 21.44
N ARG A 338 -5.38 -15.27 21.84
CA ARG A 338 -6.67 -14.71 21.42
C ARG A 338 -6.90 -13.31 21.97
N THR A 339 -6.23 -12.92 23.06
CA THR A 339 -6.31 -11.56 23.63
C THR A 339 -5.47 -10.54 22.87
N PHE A 340 -4.32 -10.92 22.29
CA PHE A 340 -3.48 -9.96 21.55
C PHE A 340 -3.99 -9.64 20.15
N LEU A 341 -4.58 -10.61 19.45
CA LEU A 341 -5.05 -10.42 18.08
C LEU A 341 -6.05 -9.25 17.92
N PRO A 342 -7.01 -9.05 18.83
CA PRO A 342 -7.83 -7.84 18.85
C PRO A 342 -7.03 -6.55 18.98
N HIS A 343 -5.97 -6.55 19.80
CA HIS A 343 -5.10 -5.39 19.97
C HIS A 343 -4.27 -5.12 18.71
N ALA A 344 -3.72 -6.17 18.08
CA ALA A 344 -3.06 -6.10 16.78
C ALA A 344 -4.01 -5.59 15.69
N ARG A 345 -5.28 -6.01 15.71
CA ARG A 345 -6.31 -5.53 14.78
C ARG A 345 -6.61 -4.04 14.97
N SER A 346 -6.75 -3.59 16.21
CA SER A 346 -6.88 -2.17 16.54
C SER A 346 -5.67 -1.36 16.08
N CYS A 347 -4.45 -1.85 16.33
CA CYS A 347 -3.22 -1.20 15.85
C CYS A 347 -3.13 -1.15 14.31
N PHE A 348 -3.62 -2.17 13.61
CA PHE A 348 -3.62 -2.21 12.14
C PHE A 348 -4.45 -1.08 11.51
N ASP A 349 -5.59 -0.75 12.14
CA ASP A 349 -6.51 0.29 11.68
C ASP A 349 -6.33 1.64 12.37
N ASP A 350 -5.51 1.73 13.42
CA ASP A 350 -5.13 2.96 14.10
C ASP A 350 -4.54 3.99 13.11
N PRO A 351 -5.14 5.20 12.96
CA PRO A 351 -4.70 6.19 11.99
C PRO A 351 -3.34 6.83 12.34
N ASP A 352 -2.90 6.75 13.60
CA ASP A 352 -1.71 7.44 14.08
C ASP A 352 -0.42 6.63 13.92
N ILE A 353 -0.52 5.38 13.47
CA ILE A 353 0.62 4.48 13.28
C ILE A 353 0.52 3.71 11.97
N ILE A 354 1.67 3.29 11.46
CA ILE A 354 1.76 2.26 10.43
C ILE A 354 2.12 0.95 11.12
N TYR A 355 1.13 0.12 11.39
CA TYR A 355 1.35 -1.20 11.95
C TYR A 355 1.47 -2.25 10.83
N ARG A 356 2.57 -3.01 10.86
CA ARG A 356 2.80 -4.17 10.01
C ARG A 356 2.77 -5.43 10.83
N HIS A 357 2.00 -6.41 10.37
CA HIS A 357 1.87 -7.71 11.02
C HIS A 357 2.57 -8.75 10.15
N ILE A 358 3.76 -9.19 10.57
CA ILE A 358 4.56 -10.21 9.89
C ILE A 358 4.18 -11.55 10.49
N VAL A 359 3.52 -12.39 9.68
CA VAL A 359 3.15 -13.75 10.10
C VAL A 359 4.19 -14.71 9.55
N LEU A 360 4.98 -15.28 10.45
CA LEU A 360 5.98 -16.27 10.08
C LEU A 360 5.40 -17.68 10.10
N PRO A 361 5.82 -18.56 9.17
CA PRO A 361 5.38 -19.93 9.18
C PRO A 361 6.06 -20.69 10.32
N SER A 362 5.76 -21.97 10.48
CA SER A 362 6.66 -22.84 11.24
C SER A 362 7.95 -23.04 10.43
N PHE A 363 8.98 -22.22 10.67
CA PHE A 363 10.32 -22.33 10.04
C PHE A 363 11.37 -22.83 11.03
N LEU A 364 12.56 -23.17 10.50
CA LEU A 364 13.65 -23.82 11.23
C LEU A 364 14.21 -22.81 12.23
N SER A 365 13.70 -22.87 13.45
CA SER A 365 14.37 -22.32 14.62
C SER A 365 15.22 -23.42 15.23
N SER A 366 16.09 -23.12 16.19
CA SER A 366 16.86 -24.11 16.97
C SER A 366 16.01 -25.17 17.69
N VAL A 367 14.67 -25.15 17.51
CA VAL A 367 13.66 -25.94 18.19
C VAL A 367 12.81 -26.79 17.21
N GLY A 368 13.09 -26.82 15.91
CA GLY A 368 12.33 -27.72 15.01
C GLY A 368 12.83 -27.85 13.58
N ASN A 369 12.62 -29.04 13.00
CA ASN A 369 12.89 -29.37 11.60
C ASN A 369 11.86 -28.69 10.70
N ALA A 370 12.28 -27.75 9.87
CA ALA A 370 11.45 -27.08 8.89
C ALA A 370 12.10 -27.12 7.51
N VAL A 371 11.37 -26.67 6.50
CA VAL A 371 11.76 -26.77 5.09
C VAL A 371 12.63 -25.59 4.63
N PHE A 372 12.61 -24.45 5.33
CA PHE A 372 13.27 -23.20 4.88
C PHE A 372 14.08 -22.50 5.97
N SER A 373 15.11 -21.75 5.52
CA SER A 373 16.00 -20.98 6.39
C SER A 373 15.37 -19.66 6.84
N ALA A 374 15.88 -19.12 7.95
CA ALA A 374 15.46 -17.81 8.44
C ALA A 374 15.81 -16.65 7.49
N ASP A 375 16.88 -16.78 6.68
CA ASP A 375 17.28 -15.81 5.65
C ASP A 375 16.22 -15.77 4.52
N TRP A 376 15.66 -16.91 4.12
CA TRP A 376 14.55 -16.95 3.16
C TRP A 376 13.31 -16.22 3.69
N ALA A 377 12.91 -16.51 4.94
CA ALA A 377 11.75 -15.88 5.56
C ALA A 377 11.93 -14.35 5.67
N ALA A 378 13.13 -13.90 6.05
CA ALA A 378 13.46 -12.47 6.12
C ALA A 378 13.35 -11.79 4.74
N ARG A 379 13.91 -12.41 3.69
CA ARG A 379 13.82 -11.87 2.32
C ARG A 379 12.39 -11.80 1.82
N CYS A 380 11.57 -12.82 2.09
CA CYS A 380 10.15 -12.81 1.77
C CYS A 380 9.41 -11.67 2.48
N ALA A 381 9.66 -11.48 3.78
CA ALA A 381 9.08 -10.36 4.52
C ALA A 381 9.50 -9.01 3.93
N MET A 382 10.79 -8.83 3.65
CA MET A 382 11.31 -7.60 3.05
C MET A 382 10.81 -7.37 1.61
N TRP A 383 10.55 -8.43 0.84
CA TRP A 383 9.93 -8.35 -0.49
C TRP A 383 8.53 -7.76 -0.42
N TRP A 384 7.73 -8.18 0.56
CA TRP A 384 6.39 -7.63 0.83
C TRP A 384 6.44 -6.20 1.36
N ILE A 385 7.36 -5.89 2.27
CA ILE A 385 7.53 -4.53 2.83
C ILE A 385 7.86 -3.54 1.72
N ARG A 386 8.77 -3.88 0.79
CA ARG A 386 9.11 -3.05 -0.38
C ARG A 386 7.91 -2.72 -1.27
N ARG A 387 6.87 -3.57 -1.24
CA ARG A 387 5.61 -3.41 -2.00
C ARG A 387 4.51 -2.73 -1.18
N GLY A 388 4.85 -2.21 -0.01
CA GLY A 388 3.92 -1.48 0.85
C GLY A 388 3.03 -2.36 1.73
N ALA A 389 3.15 -3.69 1.69
CA ALA A 389 2.24 -4.60 2.39
C ALA A 389 2.29 -4.45 3.91
N ARG A 390 1.15 -4.21 4.54
CA ARG A 390 1.02 -4.09 6.00
C ARG A 390 0.82 -5.45 6.67
N TYR A 391 -0.03 -6.29 6.12
CA TYR A 391 -0.08 -7.70 6.50
C TYR A 391 0.91 -8.45 5.62
N ILE A 392 1.86 -9.17 6.23
CA ILE A 392 2.98 -9.80 5.54
C ILE A 392 2.87 -11.31 5.77
N PRO A 393 2.23 -12.04 4.85
CA PRO A 393 2.11 -13.49 4.94
C PRO A 393 3.43 -14.11 4.45
N VAL A 394 4.29 -14.50 5.39
CA VAL A 394 5.46 -15.32 5.05
C VAL A 394 4.99 -16.77 5.08
N THR A 395 4.64 -17.32 3.93
CA THR A 395 4.10 -18.69 3.85
C THR A 395 4.53 -19.39 2.57
N TYR A 396 4.60 -20.72 2.62
CA TYR A 396 4.82 -21.57 1.45
C TYR A 396 3.58 -22.42 1.11
N THR A 397 2.74 -22.72 2.11
CA THR A 397 1.50 -23.50 1.95
C THR A 397 0.33 -22.66 1.45
N GLY A 398 0.47 -21.33 1.54
CA GLY A 398 -0.60 -20.37 1.28
C GLY A 398 -1.59 -20.20 2.43
N ILE A 399 -1.41 -20.91 3.55
CA ILE A 399 -2.32 -20.83 4.72
C ILE A 399 -2.35 -19.43 5.31
N ALA A 400 -1.22 -18.72 5.37
CA ALA A 400 -1.19 -17.34 5.88
C ALA A 400 -2.06 -16.36 5.05
N TRP A 401 -2.44 -16.70 3.81
CA TRP A 401 -3.43 -15.93 3.06
C TRP A 401 -4.84 -16.09 3.62
N LEU A 402 -5.20 -17.28 4.10
CA LEU A 402 -6.46 -17.49 4.81
C LEU A 402 -6.46 -16.76 6.16
N ASP A 403 -5.30 -16.72 6.82
CA ASP A 403 -5.12 -15.97 8.05
C ASP A 403 -5.28 -14.47 7.85
N TYR A 404 -4.90 -13.93 6.68
CA TYR A 404 -5.23 -12.54 6.33
C TYR A 404 -6.73 -12.29 6.36
N PHE A 405 -7.54 -13.12 5.69
CA PHE A 405 -9.00 -12.96 5.70
C PHE A 405 -9.57 -13.12 7.12
N LYS A 406 -9.04 -14.06 7.90
CA LYS A 406 -9.42 -14.21 9.29
C LYS A 406 -9.09 -12.96 10.10
N PHE A 407 -7.87 -12.43 9.96
CA PHE A 407 -7.40 -11.22 10.64
C PHE A 407 -8.28 -10.02 10.31
N MET A 408 -8.56 -9.79 9.03
CA MET A 408 -9.31 -8.62 8.58
C MET A 408 -10.80 -8.67 8.91
N TYR A 409 -11.42 -9.85 8.83
CA TYR A 409 -12.90 -9.96 8.82
C TYR A 409 -13.49 -10.75 10.00
N ARG A 410 -12.70 -11.50 10.76
CA ARG A 410 -13.20 -12.33 11.87
C ARG A 410 -12.66 -11.97 13.25
N ILE A 411 -11.56 -11.23 13.32
CA ILE A 411 -10.98 -10.81 14.59
C ILE A 411 -11.61 -9.46 14.98
N PRO A 412 -12.25 -9.37 16.16
CA PRO A 412 -12.82 -8.11 16.63
C PRO A 412 -11.71 -7.12 17.00
N TYR A 413 -12.07 -5.84 17.12
CA TYR A 413 -11.18 -4.85 17.72
C TYR A 413 -11.07 -5.09 19.24
N ALA A 414 -9.94 -4.70 19.82
CA ALA A 414 -9.78 -4.67 21.28
C ALA A 414 -10.83 -3.75 21.91
N THR A 415 -11.50 -4.22 22.97
CA THR A 415 -12.44 -3.41 23.76
C THR A 415 -11.67 -2.50 24.73
N ASP A 416 -12.29 -1.46 25.27
CA ASP A 416 -11.62 -0.54 26.22
C ASP A 416 -11.09 -1.27 27.48
N ALA A 417 -11.70 -2.41 27.85
CA ALA A 417 -11.21 -3.29 28.91
C ALA A 417 -9.89 -4.01 28.55
N ASP A 418 -9.58 -4.15 27.27
CA ASP A 418 -8.35 -4.76 26.74
C ASP A 418 -7.25 -3.70 26.42
N GLN A 419 -7.52 -2.41 26.69
CA GLN A 419 -6.58 -1.29 26.45
C GLN A 419 -6.00 -0.67 27.73
N MET A 420 -6.53 -1.05 28.90
CA MET A 420 -5.96 -0.77 30.22
C MET A 420 -4.84 -1.76 30.53
#